data_AF-A0AAN8X3B7-F1
#
_entry.id   AF-A0AAN8X3B7-F1
#
_cell.length_a   1.000
_cell.length_b   1.000
_cell.length_c   1.000
_cell.angle_alpha   90.00
_cell.angle_beta   90.00
_cell.angle_gamma   90.00
#
_symmetry.space_group_name_H-M   'P 1'
#
loop_
_entity.id
_entity.type
_entity.pdbx_description
1 polymer ?
#
loop_
_entity_poly.entity_id
_entity_poly.type
_entity_poly.pdbx_seq_one_letter_code
_entity_poly.pdbx_strand_id
1 'polypeptide(L)'
;MRHDYYRDGVCKLSRQDRRTQPLSFRPASNFVHYIENQCAEVPSNQKCDFEEFLEQDLGHGDLQIAVASKDQCHEACESEESFNCRSFTWFERAGICRLSGDDLTSAGLSSVTPLPDAAFYQRAPCIDR
;
A
#
# COMPACT_ATOMS: atom_id res chain seq x y z
N MET A 1 -12.40 2.37 3.51
CA MET A 1 -13.65 3.20 3.57
C MET A 1 -14.31 3.24 2.19
N ARG A 2 -15.63 3.44 2.09
CA ARG A 2 -16.35 3.53 0.80
C ARG A 2 -16.83 4.95 0.56
N HIS A 3 -16.28 5.68 -0.41
CA HIS A 3 -16.82 6.96 -0.82
C HIS A 3 -17.63 6.78 -2.11
N ASP A 4 -18.96 6.74 -2.00
CA ASP A 4 -19.87 6.81 -3.15
C ASP A 4 -20.00 8.29 -3.58
N TYR A 5 -19.79 8.62 -4.85
CA TYR A 5 -20.12 9.96 -5.33
C TYR A 5 -20.62 9.92 -6.78
N TYR A 6 -21.90 10.24 -7.03
CA TYR A 6 -22.35 11.07 -8.18
C TYR A 6 -23.86 11.08 -8.48
N ARG A 7 -24.76 10.66 -7.57
CA ARG A 7 -26.15 11.16 -7.62
C ARG A 7 -26.60 11.99 -6.43
N ASP A 8 -26.07 11.74 -5.22
CA ASP A 8 -26.61 12.37 -4.00
C ASP A 8 -25.56 13.04 -3.07
N GLY A 9 -24.26 13.02 -3.42
CA GLY A 9 -23.20 13.61 -2.59
C GLY A 9 -22.93 12.89 -1.25
N VAL A 10 -23.23 11.59 -1.17
CA VAL A 10 -23.25 10.84 0.09
C VAL A 10 -21.93 10.14 0.38
N CYS A 11 -21.18 10.63 1.36
CA CYS A 11 -20.02 9.94 1.93
C CYS A 11 -20.46 8.86 2.95
N LYS A 12 -20.05 7.60 2.77
CA LYS A 12 -20.39 6.49 3.69
C LYS A 12 -19.16 5.88 4.34
N LEU A 13 -18.96 6.18 5.61
CA LEU A 13 -17.88 5.54 6.35
C LEU A 13 -18.20 4.06 6.61
N SER A 14 -17.22 3.19 6.37
CA SER A 14 -17.25 1.77 6.75
C SER A 14 -16.13 1.50 7.74
N ARG A 15 -16.37 0.59 8.69
CA ARG A 15 -15.34 0.07 9.60
C ARG A 15 -14.45 -1.00 8.93
N GLN A 16 -14.78 -1.39 7.70
CA GLN A 16 -14.09 -2.42 6.94
C GLN A 16 -13.27 -1.82 5.80
N ASP A 17 -12.17 -2.47 5.46
CA ASP A 17 -11.29 -2.15 4.33
C ASP A 17 -11.24 -3.32 3.32
N ARG A 18 -10.49 -3.13 2.22
CA ARG A 18 -10.31 -4.17 1.18
C ARG A 18 -9.75 -5.51 1.72
N ARG A 19 -9.20 -5.54 2.93
CA ARG A 19 -8.63 -6.75 3.58
C ARG A 19 -9.61 -7.40 4.54
N THR A 20 -10.33 -6.61 5.35
CA THR A 20 -11.26 -7.16 6.35
C THR A 20 -12.60 -7.58 5.75
N GLN A 21 -13.02 -6.97 4.62
CA GLN A 21 -14.24 -7.38 3.92
C GLN A 21 -14.11 -7.25 2.39
N PRO A 22 -13.20 -8.02 1.74
CA PRO A 22 -12.92 -7.92 0.31
C PRO A 22 -14.17 -8.08 -0.57
N LEU A 23 -15.11 -8.95 -0.19
CA LEU A 23 -16.35 -9.20 -0.93
C LEU A 23 -17.33 -8.02 -0.94
N SER A 24 -17.15 -7.04 -0.06
CA SER A 24 -17.94 -5.81 -0.06
C SER A 24 -17.42 -4.78 -1.06
N PHE A 25 -16.23 -4.99 -1.61
CA PHE A 25 -15.67 -4.18 -2.68
C PHE A 25 -16.09 -4.77 -4.00
N ARG A 26 -16.75 -3.93 -4.81
CA ARG A 26 -17.11 -4.26 -6.18
C ARG A 26 -16.31 -3.40 -7.13
N PRO A 27 -16.05 -3.86 -8.37
CA PRO A 27 -15.52 -3.01 -9.42
C PRO A 27 -16.30 -1.69 -9.41
N ALA A 28 -15.61 -0.62 -9.03
CA ALA A 28 -16.19 0.70 -9.01
C ALA A 28 -16.54 1.06 -10.45
N SER A 29 -17.72 1.64 -10.67
CA SER A 29 -17.88 2.47 -11.86
C SER A 29 -16.91 3.66 -11.75
N ASN A 30 -16.73 4.43 -12.82
CA ASN A 30 -15.92 5.65 -12.82
C ASN A 30 -16.40 6.74 -11.82
N PHE A 31 -17.44 6.44 -11.03
CA PHE A 31 -18.11 7.32 -10.08
C PHE A 31 -18.03 6.78 -8.63
N VAL A 32 -17.21 5.76 -8.35
CA VAL A 32 -17.05 5.26 -6.98
C VAL A 32 -15.57 5.20 -6.64
N HIS A 33 -15.18 5.80 -5.53
CA HIS A 33 -13.80 5.80 -5.06
C HIS A 33 -13.73 5.12 -3.69
N TYR A 34 -12.94 4.06 -3.62
CA TYR A 34 -12.64 3.40 -2.35
C TYR A 34 -11.32 3.95 -1.80
N ILE A 35 -11.42 4.66 -0.69
CA ILE A 35 -10.29 5.28 0.00
C ILE A 35 -10.11 4.54 1.33
N GLU A 36 -8.89 4.14 1.65
CA GLU A 36 -8.63 3.44 2.92
C GLU A 36 -8.34 4.40 4.07
N ASN A 37 -8.65 3.94 5.28
CA ASN A 37 -8.26 4.67 6.47
C ASN A 37 -6.77 4.45 6.74
N GLN A 38 -5.98 5.50 6.55
CA GLN A 38 -4.55 5.48 6.83
C GLN A 38 -4.22 5.84 8.28
N CYS A 39 -5.20 6.24 9.09
CA CYS A 39 -5.03 6.63 10.49
C CYS A 39 -5.43 5.54 11.49
N ALA A 40 -6.16 4.50 11.05
CA ALA A 40 -6.55 3.41 11.93
C ALA A 40 -5.39 2.42 12.08
N GLU A 41 -5.18 1.92 13.31
CA GLU A 41 -4.15 0.93 13.58
C GLU A 41 -4.31 -0.32 12.69
N VAL A 42 -3.22 -0.72 12.06
CA VAL A 42 -3.15 -1.98 11.32
C VAL A 42 -3.14 -3.14 12.31
N PRO A 43 -4.08 -4.10 12.19
CA PRO A 43 -4.07 -5.31 13.02
C PRO A 43 -2.73 -6.03 12.96
N SER A 44 -2.29 -6.60 14.08
CA SER A 44 -0.99 -7.31 14.16
C SER A 44 -0.90 -8.49 13.19
N ASN A 45 -2.03 -9.16 12.91
CA ASN A 45 -2.13 -10.23 11.91
C ASN A 45 -2.06 -9.74 10.45
N GLN A 46 -1.73 -8.47 10.22
CA GLN A 46 -1.43 -7.89 8.91
C GLN A 46 -0.01 -7.27 8.88
N LYS A 47 0.79 -7.42 9.95
CA LYS A 47 2.18 -6.97 10.06
C LYS A 47 3.16 -8.14 9.91
N CYS A 48 3.04 -8.87 8.80
CA CYS A 48 3.98 -9.93 8.45
C CYS A 48 5.12 -9.41 7.56
N ASP A 49 6.09 -10.30 7.31
CA ASP A 49 7.27 -10.04 6.47
C ASP A 49 6.88 -9.54 5.08
N PHE A 50 7.81 -8.80 4.47
CA PHE A 50 7.64 -8.31 3.11
C PHE A 50 8.04 -9.37 2.09
N GLU A 51 7.23 -9.49 1.04
CA GLU A 51 7.61 -10.18 -0.19
C GLU A 51 8.30 -9.21 -1.16
N GLU A 52 9.18 -9.76 -2.01
CA GLU A 52 10.05 -9.00 -2.92
C GLU A 52 9.65 -9.21 -4.38
N PHE A 53 9.58 -8.10 -5.13
CA PHE A 53 9.35 -8.06 -6.56
C PHE A 53 10.45 -7.24 -7.22
N LEU A 54 11.42 -7.94 -7.83
CA LEU A 54 12.52 -7.30 -8.53
C LEU A 54 12.07 -6.69 -9.86
N GLU A 55 12.71 -5.58 -10.23
CA GLU A 55 12.43 -4.82 -11.46
C GLU A 55 10.97 -4.40 -11.57
N GLN A 56 10.36 -4.07 -10.44
CA GLN A 56 8.97 -3.63 -10.34
C GLN A 56 8.89 -2.33 -9.55
N ASP A 57 7.94 -1.48 -9.92
CA ASP A 57 7.64 -0.26 -9.20
C ASP A 57 6.14 0.06 -9.18
N LEU A 58 5.65 0.52 -8.04
CA LEU A 58 4.29 1.05 -7.88
C LEU A 58 4.08 2.39 -8.63
N GLY A 59 5.18 3.08 -8.98
CA GLY A 59 5.16 4.36 -9.70
C GLY A 59 4.93 5.59 -8.82
N HIS A 60 4.38 5.43 -7.62
CA HIS A 60 4.24 6.48 -6.61
C HIS A 60 4.73 6.07 -5.22
N GLY A 61 4.75 7.04 -4.31
CA GLY A 61 4.97 6.83 -2.88
C GLY A 61 4.45 8.05 -2.11
N ASP A 62 3.99 7.84 -0.89
CA ASP A 62 3.51 8.89 0.01
C ASP A 62 4.68 9.66 0.65
N LEU A 63 5.81 8.98 0.84
CA LEU A 63 7.05 9.57 1.36
C LEU A 63 8.26 9.06 0.58
N GLN A 64 9.21 9.96 0.28
CA GLN A 64 10.48 9.60 -0.34
C GLN A 64 11.64 10.04 0.56
N ILE A 65 12.53 9.10 0.87
CA ILE A 65 13.69 9.30 1.75
C ILE A 65 14.97 8.79 1.10
N ALA A 66 16.11 9.37 1.51
CA ALA A 66 17.42 8.86 1.15
C ALA A 66 17.88 7.84 2.21
N VAL A 67 18.25 6.65 1.77
CA VAL A 67 18.76 5.57 2.64
C VAL A 67 19.92 4.86 1.94
N ALA A 68 20.71 4.10 2.69
CA ALA A 68 21.89 3.40 2.17
C ALA A 68 21.62 1.93 1.80
N SER A 69 20.48 1.36 2.23
CA SER A 69 20.16 -0.04 1.99
C SER A 69 18.65 -0.31 1.98
N LYS A 70 18.28 -1.46 1.42
CA LYS A 70 16.93 -2.05 1.52
C LYS A 70 16.46 -2.17 2.97
N ASP A 71 17.33 -2.61 3.87
CA ASP A 71 16.95 -2.83 5.28
C ASP A 71 16.56 -1.53 5.99
N GLN A 72 17.23 -0.42 5.66
CA GLN A 72 16.84 0.91 6.16
C GLN A 72 15.50 1.37 5.58
N CYS A 73 15.20 1.02 4.34
CA CYS A 73 13.89 1.28 3.72
C CYS A 73 12.78 0.48 4.40
N HIS A 74 13.05 -0.79 4.73
CA HIS A 74 12.16 -1.65 5.50
C HIS A 74 11.90 -1.10 6.91
N GLU A 75 12.95 -0.76 7.65
CA GLU A 75 12.83 -0.17 8.99
C GLU A 75 12.06 1.15 8.96
N ALA A 76 12.31 2.00 7.96
CA ALA A 76 11.57 3.25 7.78
C ALA A 76 10.07 2.98 7.59
N CYS A 77 9.69 1.99 6.76
CA CYS A 77 8.30 1.60 6.58
C CYS A 77 7.66 1.05 7.88
N GLU A 78 8.38 0.23 8.65
CA GLU A 78 7.87 -0.29 9.92
C GLU A 78 7.69 0.79 10.99
N SER A 79 8.54 1.81 10.98
CA SER A 79 8.52 2.93 11.92
C SER A 79 7.63 4.10 11.51
N GLU A 80 7.00 4.04 10.34
CA GLU A 80 6.17 5.14 9.83
C GLU A 80 4.86 5.25 10.62
N GLU A 81 4.56 6.46 11.09
CA GLU A 81 3.39 6.74 11.95
C GLU A 81 2.38 7.67 11.27
N SER A 82 2.77 8.39 10.21
CA SER A 82 1.88 9.34 9.53
C SER A 82 0.87 8.68 8.61
N PHE A 83 1.16 7.46 8.16
CA PHE A 83 0.26 6.59 7.42
C PHE A 83 0.62 5.12 7.66
N ASN A 84 -0.32 4.23 7.35
CA ASN A 84 -0.08 2.80 7.43
C ASN A 84 0.82 2.34 6.28
N CYS A 85 2.15 2.33 6.44
CA CYS A 85 3.04 1.86 5.38
C CYS A 85 2.81 0.37 5.06
N ARG A 86 2.42 0.11 3.81
CA ARG A 86 2.06 -1.23 3.29
C ARG A 86 3.07 -1.76 2.30
N SER A 87 3.76 -0.86 1.61
CA SER A 87 4.78 -1.20 0.64
C SER A 87 5.88 -0.15 0.59
N PHE A 88 7.01 -0.51 -0.02
CA PHE A 88 8.04 0.42 -0.38
C PHE A 88 8.74 0.00 -1.68
N THR A 89 9.30 0.96 -2.41
CA THR A 89 10.21 0.69 -3.53
C THR A 89 11.61 1.19 -3.17
N TRP A 90 12.60 0.30 -3.27
CA TRP A 90 14.02 0.62 -3.10
C TRP A 90 14.70 0.81 -4.47
N PHE A 91 15.38 1.95 -4.64
CA PHE A 91 16.16 2.30 -5.82
C PHE A 91 17.65 2.30 -5.46
N GLU A 92 18.28 1.12 -5.56
CA GLU A 92 19.64 0.89 -5.05
C GLU A 92 20.66 1.88 -5.59
N ARG A 93 20.69 2.08 -6.91
CA ARG A 93 21.67 2.99 -7.55
C ARG A 93 21.49 4.45 -7.14
N ALA A 94 20.25 4.85 -6.81
CA ALA A 94 19.94 6.23 -6.44
C ALA A 94 20.10 6.47 -4.94
N GLY A 95 20.12 5.43 -4.11
CA GLY A 95 20.08 5.58 -2.66
C GLY A 95 18.73 6.10 -2.16
N ILE A 96 17.64 5.80 -2.88
CA ILE A 96 16.30 6.37 -2.62
C ILE A 96 15.30 5.26 -2.29
N CYS A 97 14.52 5.50 -1.26
CA CYS A 97 13.41 4.67 -0.82
C CYS A 97 12.11 5.46 -0.92
N ARG A 98 11.09 4.89 -1.57
CA ARG A 98 9.72 5.43 -1.56
C ARG A 98 8.84 4.53 -0.70
N LEU A 99 8.27 5.09 0.36
CA LEU A 99 7.28 4.43 1.22
C LEU A 99 5.88 4.71 0.71
N SER A 100 4.98 3.74 0.85
CA SER A 100 3.61 3.83 0.35
C SER A 100 2.62 3.16 1.29
N GLY A 101 1.50 3.83 1.54
CA GLY A 101 0.31 3.29 2.19
C GLY A 101 -0.54 2.44 1.26
N ASP A 102 -0.14 2.31 -0.01
CA ASP A 102 -0.73 1.43 -0.99
C ASP A 102 0.10 0.18 -1.24
N ASP A 103 -0.53 -0.87 -1.73
CA ASP A 103 0.10 -2.08 -2.25
C ASP A 103 -0.75 -2.70 -3.37
N LEU A 104 -0.46 -3.92 -3.84
CA LEU A 104 -1.24 -4.57 -4.89
C LEU A 104 -2.74 -4.73 -4.54
N THR A 105 -3.09 -4.76 -3.25
CA THR A 105 -4.49 -4.88 -2.81
C THR A 105 -5.23 -3.56 -2.95
N SER A 106 -4.64 -2.43 -2.56
CA SER A 106 -5.30 -1.12 -2.59
C SER A 106 -5.14 -0.39 -3.91
N ALA A 107 -3.95 -0.44 -4.52
CA ALA A 107 -3.66 0.18 -5.82
C ALA A 107 -4.17 -0.68 -6.99
N GLY A 108 -4.31 -1.98 -6.80
CA GLY A 108 -4.70 -2.94 -7.83
C GLY A 108 -3.50 -3.52 -8.60
N LEU A 109 -3.71 -4.73 -9.14
CA LEU A 109 -2.66 -5.55 -9.75
C LEU A 109 -1.94 -4.89 -10.94
N SER A 110 -2.61 -4.01 -11.68
CA SER A 110 -2.04 -3.31 -12.83
C SER A 110 -1.21 -2.08 -12.48
N SER A 111 -1.18 -1.69 -11.19
CA SER A 111 -0.53 -0.45 -10.74
C SER A 111 0.95 -0.64 -10.48
N VAL A 112 1.39 -1.88 -10.27
CA VAL A 112 2.82 -2.22 -10.26
C VAL A 112 3.24 -2.51 -11.69
N THR A 113 4.29 -1.82 -12.13
CA THR A 113 4.78 -1.88 -13.51
C THR A 113 6.26 -2.25 -13.55
N PRO A 114 6.72 -2.91 -14.63
CA PRO A 114 8.14 -3.20 -14.79
C PRO A 114 8.98 -1.93 -14.84
N LEU A 115 10.00 -1.85 -13.99
CA LEU A 115 10.96 -0.75 -13.97
C LEU A 115 12.35 -1.29 -13.60
N PRO A 116 13.34 -1.23 -14.52
CA PRO A 116 14.70 -1.64 -14.20
C PRO A 116 15.28 -0.88 -13.01
N ASP A 117 16.05 -1.60 -12.18
CA ASP A 117 16.74 -1.06 -11.00
C ASP A 117 15.82 -0.54 -9.88
N ALA A 118 14.53 -0.92 -9.92
CA ALA A 118 13.58 -0.75 -8.84
C ALA A 118 13.27 -2.12 -8.20
N ALA A 119 13.24 -2.18 -6.88
CA ALA A 119 12.77 -3.36 -6.16
C ALA A 119 11.57 -2.98 -5.30
N PHE A 120 10.41 -3.52 -5.64
CA PHE A 120 9.16 -3.29 -4.93
C PHE A 120 8.94 -4.34 -3.85
N TYR A 121 8.47 -3.90 -2.69
CA TYR A 121 8.25 -4.73 -1.51
C TYR A 121 6.88 -4.42 -0.94
N GLN A 122 6.08 -5.44 -0.64
CA GLN A 122 4.83 -5.27 0.08
C GLN A 122 4.67 -6.31 1.18
N ARG A 123 3.83 -6.03 2.17
CA ARG A 123 3.53 -6.95 3.26
C ARG A 123 2.86 -8.22 2.73
N ALA A 124 3.42 -9.38 3.04
CA ALA A 124 2.81 -10.66 2.72
C ALA A 124 1.61 -10.94 3.63
N PRO A 125 0.63 -11.74 3.16
CA PRO A 125 -0.41 -12.27 4.04
C PRO A 125 0.21 -13.10 5.17
N CYS A 126 -0.23 -12.84 6.40
CA CYS A 126 0.17 -13.67 7.53
C CYS A 126 -0.35 -15.09 7.37
N ILE A 127 0.53 -16.07 7.55
CA ILE A 127 0.14 -17.49 7.62
C ILE A 127 -0.13 -17.81 9.09
N ASP A 128 -1.39 -18.09 9.43
CA ASP A 128 -1.72 -18.67 10.74
C ASP A 128 -1.04 -20.05 10.83
N ARG A 129 -0.17 -20.24 11.84
CA ARG A 129 0.37 -21.55 12.21
C ARG A 129 -0.42 -22.16 13.35
#